data_AF-A0A440B4Z5-F1
#
_entry.id   AF-A0A440B4Z5-F1
#
_cell.length_a   1.000
_cell.length_b   1.000
_cell.length_c   1.000
_cell.angle_alpha   90.00
_cell.angle_beta   90.00
_cell.angle_gamma   90.00
#
_symmetry.space_group_name_H-M   'P 1'
#
loop_
_entity.id
_entity.type
_entity.pdbx_description
1 polymer ?
#
loop_
_entity_poly.entity_id
_entity_poly.type
_entity_poly.pdbx_seq_one_letter_code
_entity_poly.pdbx_strand_id
1 'polypeptide(L)'
;MNDNLKPTIAELLDLKAQLEPLEAQYEAAKEVIRAAGADTYDVPGKGKVIVGAPVKKVAKGTEIVIDPEKLEQADRNLKVKLFALGILKTETIYTRASKAKVEVKLIEEVKKAA
;
A
#
# COMPACT_ATOMS: atom_id res chain seq x y z
N MET A 1 24.74 -22.29 -15.40
CA MET A 1 24.63 -21.26 -14.35
C MET A 1 25.94 -20.49 -14.33
N ASN A 2 25.91 -19.17 -14.20
CA ASN A 2 27.14 -18.38 -14.21
C ASN A 2 27.85 -18.58 -12.85
N ASP A 3 28.88 -19.44 -12.81
CA ASP A 3 29.52 -19.88 -11.57
C ASP A 3 30.15 -18.72 -10.77
N ASN A 4 30.47 -17.61 -11.44
CA ASN A 4 30.99 -16.40 -10.83
C ASN A 4 29.98 -15.65 -9.95
N LEU A 5 28.68 -15.95 -10.06
CA LEU A 5 27.62 -15.30 -9.27
C LEU A 5 27.25 -16.08 -7.99
N LYS A 6 27.70 -17.34 -7.87
CA LYS A 6 27.43 -18.19 -6.71
C LYS A 6 27.79 -17.55 -5.35
N PRO A 7 28.97 -16.91 -5.16
CA PRO A 7 29.30 -16.29 -3.88
C PRO A 7 28.38 -15.11 -3.54
N THR A 8 28.03 -14.28 -4.54
CA THR A 8 27.11 -13.15 -4.34
C THR A 8 25.68 -13.61 -4.05
N ILE A 9 25.23 -14.71 -4.67
CA ILE A 9 23.91 -15.29 -4.38
C ILE A 9 23.87 -15.84 -2.95
N ALA A 10 24.94 -16.51 -2.49
CA ALA A 10 25.04 -16.99 -1.12
C ALA A 10 25.02 -15.83 -0.11
N GLU A 11 25.83 -14.79 -0.36
CA GLU A 11 25.85 -13.58 0.46
C GLU A 11 24.48 -12.91 0.55
N LEU A 12 23.75 -12.83 -0.57
CA LEU A 12 22.41 -12.25 -0.60
C LEU A 12 21.39 -13.09 0.19
N LEU A 13 21.51 -14.42 0.17
CA LEU A 13 20.66 -15.31 0.96
C LEU A 13 20.98 -15.21 2.45
N ASP A 14 22.25 -15.13 2.82
CA ASP A 14 22.69 -14.97 4.21
C ASP A 14 22.23 -13.64 4.80
N LEU A 15 22.34 -12.55 4.02
CA LEU A 15 21.81 -11.24 4.41
C LEU A 15 20.29 -11.28 4.59
N LYS A 16 19.57 -11.95 3.69
CA LYS A 16 18.11 -12.10 3.80
C LYS A 16 17.73 -12.90 5.04
N ALA A 17 18.46 -13.97 5.36
CA ALA A 17 18.23 -14.78 6.55
C ALA A 17 18.42 -13.99 7.86
N GLN A 18 19.27 -12.95 7.85
CA GLN A 18 19.43 -12.03 8.99
C GLN A 18 18.36 -10.94 9.04
N LEU A 19 17.84 -10.50 7.90
CA LEU A 19 16.82 -9.46 7.84
C LEU A 19 15.43 -9.94 8.25
N GLU A 20 15.01 -11.12 7.80
CA GLU A 20 13.68 -11.67 8.15
C GLU A 20 13.36 -11.69 9.67
N PRO A 21 14.26 -12.15 10.56
CA PRO A 21 13.99 -12.11 11.99
C PRO A 21 13.98 -10.67 12.54
N LEU A 22 14.77 -9.76 11.98
CA LEU A 22 14.77 -8.35 12.38
C LEU A 22 13.48 -7.64 11.96
N GLU A 23 12.97 -7.93 10.76
CA GLU A 23 11.67 -7.45 10.29
C GLU A 23 10.53 -7.98 11.16
N ALA A 24 10.58 -9.26 11.55
CA ALA A 24 9.61 -9.86 12.46
C ALA A 24 9.63 -9.18 13.85
N GLN A 25 10.82 -8.95 14.42
CA GLN A 25 10.97 -8.22 15.69
C GLN A 25 10.49 -6.78 15.58
N TYR A 26 10.74 -6.11 14.45
CA TYR A 26 10.31 -4.75 14.21
C TYR A 26 8.79 -4.62 14.16
N GLU A 27 8.10 -5.52 13.45
CA GLU A 27 6.63 -5.55 13.43
C GLU A 27 6.05 -5.92 14.81
N ALA A 28 6.65 -6.87 15.52
CA ALA A 28 6.23 -7.19 16.89
C ALA A 28 6.35 -5.98 17.83
N ALA A 29 7.44 -5.20 17.73
CA ALA A 29 7.63 -3.99 18.52
C ALA A 29 6.59 -2.90 18.18
N LYS A 30 6.21 -2.75 16.91
CA LYS A 30 5.13 -1.83 16.50
C LYS A 30 3.78 -2.23 17.11
N GLU A 31 3.45 -3.51 17.16
CA GLU A 31 2.18 -3.97 17.76
C GLU A 31 2.10 -3.61 19.25
N VAL A 32 3.21 -3.81 19.99
CA VAL A 32 3.29 -3.42 21.41
C VAL A 32 3.06 -1.92 21.57
N ILE A 33 3.72 -1.10 20.76
CA ILE A 33 3.59 0.37 20.81
C ILE A 33 2.18 0.81 20.37
N ARG A 34 1.56 0.14 19.39
CA ARG A 34 0.19 0.44 18.94
C ARG A 34 -0.85 0.19 20.04
N ALA A 35 -0.64 -0.82 20.88
CA ALA A 35 -1.51 -1.12 22.01
C ALA A 35 -1.51 -0.01 23.08
N ALA A 36 -0.44 0.81 23.15
CA ALA A 36 -0.36 1.94 24.07
C ALA A 36 -1.25 3.13 23.68
N GLY A 37 -1.84 3.12 22.47
CA GLY A 37 -2.73 4.17 21.99
C GLY A 37 -2.01 5.30 21.24
N ALA A 38 -2.81 6.27 20.79
CA ALA A 38 -2.33 7.37 19.95
C ALA A 38 -1.47 8.34 20.75
N ASP A 39 -0.17 8.38 20.46
CA ASP A 39 0.76 9.26 21.15
C ASP A 39 2.04 9.46 20.32
N THR A 40 2.94 10.27 20.83
CA THR A 40 4.17 10.69 20.19
C THR A 40 5.34 10.57 21.15
N TYR A 41 6.31 9.71 20.82
CA TYR A 41 7.45 9.38 21.65
C TYR A 41 8.74 9.92 21.01
N ASP A 42 9.37 10.91 21.63
CA ASP A 42 10.68 11.41 21.24
C ASP A 42 11.80 10.62 21.95
N VAL A 43 12.73 10.05 21.19
CA VAL A 43 13.88 9.28 21.69
C VAL A 43 15.17 10.06 21.40
N PRO A 44 15.79 10.68 22.42
CA PRO A 44 16.99 11.48 22.27
C PRO A 44 18.11 10.74 21.53
N GLY A 45 18.68 11.39 20.51
CA GLY A 45 19.77 10.83 19.70
C GLY A 45 19.38 9.72 18.73
N LYS A 46 18.11 9.28 18.71
CA LYS A 46 17.63 8.24 17.79
C LYS A 46 16.51 8.71 16.85
N GLY A 47 15.58 9.53 17.33
CA GLY A 47 14.48 10.04 16.50
C GLY A 47 13.14 10.03 17.24
N LYS A 48 12.04 9.86 16.49
CA LYS A 48 10.68 10.03 16.99
C LYS A 48 9.77 8.91 16.49
N VAL A 49 8.89 8.40 17.34
CA VAL A 49 7.87 7.40 17.01
C VAL A 49 6.50 8.05 17.20
N ILE A 50 5.66 8.04 16.15
CA ILE A 50 4.32 8.62 16.18
C ILE A 50 3.30 7.50 15.98
N VAL A 51 2.40 7.33 16.94
CA VAL A 51 1.29 6.37 16.89
C VAL A 51 0.02 7.13 16.56
N GLY A 52 -0.53 6.90 15.38
CA GLY A 52 -1.81 7.49 14.98
C GLY A 52 -2.99 6.89 15.73
N ALA A 53 -4.04 7.69 15.93
CA ALA A 53 -5.30 7.16 16.47
C ALA A 53 -5.95 6.16 15.51
N PRO A 54 -6.60 5.11 16.03
CA PRO A 54 -7.34 4.18 15.19
C PRO A 54 -8.44 4.95 14.46
N VAL A 55 -8.36 4.98 13.14
CA VAL A 55 -9.37 5.62 12.30
C VAL A 55 -10.66 4.82 12.45
N LYS A 56 -11.68 5.42 13.08
CA LYS A 56 -13.01 4.83 13.12
C LYS A 56 -13.52 4.72 11.69
N LYS A 57 -13.94 3.53 11.27
CA LYS A 57 -14.65 3.35 10.00
C LYS A 57 -15.95 4.16 10.09
N VAL A 58 -15.98 5.30 9.43
CA VAL A 58 -17.19 6.09 9.23
C VAL A 58 -17.72 5.71 7.85
N ALA A 59 -18.99 5.33 7.76
CA ALA A 59 -19.64 5.11 6.48
C ALA A 59 -19.66 6.44 5.72
N LYS A 60 -18.81 6.57 4.69
CA LYS A 60 -18.73 7.78 3.84
C LYS A 60 -19.90 7.85 2.85
N GLY A 61 -20.63 6.75 2.70
CA GLY A 61 -21.73 6.56 1.75
C GLY A 61 -21.75 5.12 1.25
N THR A 62 -22.73 4.79 0.43
CA THR A 62 -22.86 3.48 -0.23
C THR A 62 -22.53 3.66 -1.71
N GLU A 63 -21.56 2.90 -2.20
CA GLU A 63 -21.26 2.84 -3.64
C GLU A 63 -22.05 1.71 -4.28
N ILE A 64 -22.66 1.98 -5.44
CA ILE A 64 -23.31 0.95 -6.24
C ILE A 64 -22.26 0.41 -7.20
N VAL A 65 -21.71 -0.77 -6.88
CA VAL A 65 -20.77 -1.48 -7.75
C VAL A 65 -21.56 -2.36 -8.70
N ILE A 66 -21.42 -2.12 -10.00
CA ILE A 66 -22.09 -2.90 -11.04
C ILE A 66 -21.08 -3.85 -11.67
N ASP A 67 -21.39 -5.14 -11.59
CA ASP A 67 -20.63 -6.20 -12.25
C ASP A 67 -20.95 -6.18 -13.76
N PRO A 68 -19.95 -5.91 -14.63
CA PRO A 68 -20.17 -5.73 -16.06
C PRO A 68 -20.65 -7.02 -16.73
N GLU A 69 -20.19 -8.19 -16.29
CA GLU A 69 -20.58 -9.48 -16.88
C GLU A 69 -22.06 -9.77 -16.60
N LYS A 70 -22.53 -9.45 -15.39
CA LYS A 70 -23.95 -9.58 -15.02
C LYS A 70 -24.81 -8.51 -15.65
N LEU A 71 -24.29 -7.29 -15.84
CA LEU A 71 -24.98 -6.26 -16.58
C LEU A 71 -25.20 -6.69 -18.02
N GLU A 72 -24.22 -7.32 -18.69
CA GLU A 72 -24.37 -7.83 -20.05
C GLU A 72 -25.46 -8.90 -20.16
N GLN A 73 -25.64 -9.73 -19.14
CA GLN A 73 -26.69 -10.75 -19.08
C GLN A 73 -28.07 -10.19 -18.69
N ALA A 74 -28.14 -8.94 -18.22
CA ALA A 74 -29.39 -8.33 -17.79
C ALA A 74 -30.36 -8.04 -18.95
N ASP A 75 -31.66 -8.11 -18.65
CA ASP A 75 -32.73 -7.82 -19.61
C ASP A 75 -32.59 -6.41 -20.20
N ARG A 76 -32.93 -6.28 -21.49
CA ARG A 76 -32.81 -5.04 -22.26
C ARG A 76 -33.61 -3.91 -21.62
N ASN A 77 -34.79 -4.20 -21.07
CA ASN A 77 -35.61 -3.19 -20.41
C ASN A 77 -34.99 -2.66 -19.12
N LEU A 78 -34.27 -3.51 -18.37
CA LEU A 78 -33.55 -3.11 -17.16
C LEU A 78 -32.38 -2.20 -17.50
N LYS A 79 -31.59 -2.55 -18.52
CA LYS A 79 -30.48 -1.70 -19.02
C LYS A 79 -30.98 -0.32 -19.42
N VAL A 80 -32.06 -0.23 -20.21
CA VAL A 80 -32.64 1.04 -20.65
C VAL A 80 -33.10 1.89 -19.47
N LYS A 81 -33.72 1.28 -18.45
CA LYS A 81 -34.11 1.99 -17.22
C LYS A 81 -32.91 2.49 -16.42
N LEU A 82 -31.84 1.69 -16.30
CA LEU A 82 -30.62 2.09 -15.58
C LEU A 82 -29.87 3.24 -16.26
N PHE A 83 -29.88 3.31 -17.59
CA PHE A 83 -29.37 4.46 -18.35
C PHE A 83 -30.28 5.70 -18.20
N ALA A 84 -31.60 5.52 -18.29
CA ALA A 84 -32.56 6.62 -18.16
C ALA A 84 -32.53 7.27 -16.75
N LEU A 85 -32.22 6.50 -15.72
CA LEU A 85 -32.06 6.97 -14.34
C LEU A 85 -30.69 7.60 -14.05
N GLY A 86 -29.76 7.60 -15.01
CA GLY A 86 -28.41 8.15 -14.85
C GLY A 86 -27.49 7.35 -13.92
N ILE A 87 -27.87 6.11 -13.57
CA ILE A 87 -27.10 5.22 -12.69
C ILE A 87 -25.91 4.59 -13.44
N LEU A 88 -26.09 4.33 -14.74
CA LEU A 88 -25.02 3.86 -15.62
C LEU A 88 -24.37 5.07 -16.30
N LYS A 89 -23.31 5.61 -15.70
CA LYS A 89 -22.42 6.55 -16.37
C LYS A 89 -21.28 5.76 -17.00
N THR A 90 -21.15 5.80 -18.32
CA THR A 90 -20.00 5.22 -19.02
C THR A 90 -18.93 6.30 -19.14
N GLU A 91 -17.90 6.24 -18.30
CA GLU A 91 -16.69 7.04 -18.46
C GLU A 91 -15.55 6.15 -18.98
N THR A 92 -14.99 6.51 -20.12
CA THR A 92 -13.78 5.87 -20.64
C THR A 92 -12.57 6.43 -19.88
N ILE A 93 -12.12 5.70 -18.86
CA ILE A 93 -10.91 6.04 -18.10
C ILE A 93 -9.72 5.36 -18.77
N TYR A 94 -8.84 6.15 -19.38
CA TYR A 94 -7.54 5.68 -19.86
C TYR A 94 -6.56 5.57 -18.68
N THR A 95 -5.95 4.41 -18.46
CA THR A 95 -4.82 4.29 -17.55
C THR A 95 -3.58 4.90 -18.20
N ARG A 96 -2.84 5.75 -17.49
CA ARG A 96 -1.43 6.01 -17.84
C ARG A 96 -0.63 4.76 -17.47
N ALA A 97 0.13 4.23 -18.42
CA ALA A 97 1.11 3.19 -18.12
C ALA A 97 2.19 3.78 -17.20
N SER A 98 2.23 3.35 -15.94
CA SER A 98 3.38 3.57 -15.06
C SER A 98 3.50 2.41 -14.07
N LYS A 99 4.65 1.75 -14.05
CA LYS A 99 5.03 0.87 -12.95
C LYS A 99 5.27 1.71 -11.69
N ALA A 100 4.93 1.16 -10.52
CA ALA A 100 5.00 1.83 -9.23
C ALA A 100 6.38 2.45 -8.97
N LYS A 101 6.41 3.73 -8.59
CA LYS A 101 7.62 4.42 -8.15
C LYS A 101 7.64 4.38 -6.61
N VAL A 102 8.52 3.55 -6.05
CA VAL A 102 8.90 3.60 -4.63
C VAL A 102 10.24 4.32 -4.59
N GLU A 103 10.30 5.49 -3.96
CA GLU A 103 11.50 6.30 -3.87
C GLU A 103 11.95 6.36 -2.41
N VAL A 104 13.14 5.83 -2.13
CA VAL A 104 13.77 5.87 -0.80
C VAL A 104 15.01 6.75 -0.93
N LYS A 105 15.04 7.88 -0.22
CA LYS A 105 16.17 8.82 -0.23
C LYS A 105 17.01 8.68 1.03
N LEU A 106 18.30 8.45 0.85
CA LEU A 106 19.29 8.43 1.93
C LEU A 106 19.76 9.86 2.25
N ILE A 107 20.25 10.09 3.48
CA ILE A 107 20.71 11.40 3.99
C ILE A 107 21.73 12.09 3.07
N GLU A 108 22.51 11.32 2.31
CA GLU A 108 23.47 11.85 1.34
C GLU A 108 22.82 12.58 0.16
N GLU A 109 21.58 12.24 -0.21
CA GLU A 109 20.83 12.92 -1.28
C GLU A 109 20.20 14.24 -0.81
N VAL A 110 19.91 14.39 0.49
CA VAL A 110 19.39 15.65 1.06
C VAL A 110 20.49 16.73 1.09
N LYS A 111 21.75 16.33 1.32
CA LYS A 111 22.90 17.26 1.36
C LYS A 111 23.30 17.82 -0.01
N LYS A 112 22.87 17.20 -1.12
CA LYS A 112 23.12 17.73 -2.48
C LYS A 112 22.06 18.73 -2.95
N ALA A 113 20.95 18.86 -2.22
CA ALA A 113 19.84 19.74 -2.59
C ALA A 113 19.71 20.98 -1.68
N ALA A 114 20.68 21.20 -0.79
CA ALA A 114 20.87 22.42 0.00
C ALA A 114 22.08 23.19 -0.55
#